data_AF-A0A2E0PUR4-F1
#
_entry.id   AF-A0A2E0PUR4-F1
#
_cell.length_a   1.000
_cell.length_b   1.000
_cell.length_c   1.000
_cell.angle_alpha   90.00
_cell.angle_beta   90.00
_cell.angle_gamma   90.00
#
_symmetry.space_group_name_H-M   'P 1'
#
loop_
_entity.id
_entity.type
_entity.pdbx_description
1 polymer ?
#
loop_
_entity_poly.entity_id
_entity_poly.type
_entity_poly.pdbx_seq_one_letter_code
_entity_poly.pdbx_strand_id
1 'polypeptide(L)'
;MYKTCEELRLNPETCNAGKKWETNEDELLVKYVNDNKNHEEIAKEFKRTVGSIRARIMDKIIFPEYNKVNIKELAEKYKWNDIEYLEKCMKIRMSALEERVKEKKQKNQMNKMLSQEKLEKKIEKKKIKTAGGQKYYDLLENIVERLERIEKKIDGYDFTE
;
A
#
# COMPACT_ATOMS: atom_id res chain seq x y z
N MET A 1 21.32 17.35 -28.01
CA MET A 1 19.90 17.47 -27.57
C MET A 1 19.27 16.09 -27.69
N TYR A 2 18.62 15.57 -26.65
CA TYR A 2 17.94 14.28 -26.73
C TYR A 2 16.62 14.46 -27.49
N LYS A 3 16.31 13.52 -28.40
CA LYS A 3 15.04 13.55 -29.15
C LYS A 3 13.86 13.33 -28.21
N THR A 4 12.78 14.08 -28.43
CA THR A 4 11.54 13.86 -27.69
C THR A 4 10.89 12.53 -28.11
N CYS A 5 10.00 11.98 -27.27
CA CYS A 5 9.25 10.77 -27.65
C CYS A 5 8.39 11.01 -28.90
N GLU A 6 7.91 12.22 -29.13
CA GLU A 6 7.13 12.61 -30.30
C GLU A 6 7.99 12.54 -31.57
N GLU A 7 9.19 13.09 -31.54
CA GLU A 7 10.16 13.00 -32.64
C GLU A 7 10.57 11.56 -32.94
N LEU A 8 10.73 10.73 -31.91
CA LEU A 8 11.05 9.31 -32.08
C LEU A 8 9.92 8.53 -32.76
N ARG A 9 8.66 8.92 -32.56
CA ARG A 9 7.52 8.22 -33.18
C ARG A 9 7.37 8.48 -34.68
N LEU A 10 8.01 9.52 -35.21
CA LEU A 10 8.04 9.81 -36.65
C LEU A 10 8.81 8.73 -37.44
N ASN A 11 9.73 8.01 -36.79
CA ASN A 11 10.43 6.90 -37.39
C ASN A 11 9.58 5.61 -37.27
N PRO A 12 9.31 4.90 -38.38
CA PRO A 12 8.60 3.61 -38.37
C PRO A 12 9.20 2.58 -37.40
N GLU A 13 10.53 2.59 -37.23
CA GLU A 13 11.25 1.66 -36.35
C GLU A 13 11.08 1.99 -34.86
N THR A 14 10.61 3.18 -34.51
CA THR A 14 10.42 3.62 -33.11
C THR A 14 9.05 4.22 -32.85
N CYS A 15 8.04 3.85 -33.66
CA CYS A 15 6.68 4.39 -33.59
C CYS A 15 5.96 4.12 -32.25
N ASN A 16 6.48 3.20 -31.43
CA ASN A 16 5.97 2.88 -30.10
C ASN A 16 6.79 3.51 -28.95
N ALA A 17 7.72 4.41 -29.24
CA ALA A 17 8.49 5.11 -28.22
C ALA A 17 7.59 5.82 -27.19
N GLY A 18 7.83 5.54 -25.91
CA GLY A 18 7.08 6.11 -24.79
C GLY A 18 5.62 5.67 -24.65
N LYS A 19 5.11 4.76 -25.50
CA LYS A 19 3.79 4.16 -25.29
C LYS A 19 3.81 3.22 -24.09
N LYS A 20 2.66 3.03 -23.44
CA LYS A 20 2.50 2.04 -22.37
C LYS A 20 2.82 0.63 -22.91
N TRP A 21 3.35 -0.22 -22.04
CA TRP A 21 3.56 -1.64 -22.32
C TRP A 21 2.32 -2.43 -21.93
N GLU A 22 1.86 -3.29 -22.82
CA GLU A 22 0.76 -4.23 -22.58
C GLU A 22 1.29 -5.57 -22.04
N THR A 23 0.41 -6.37 -21.44
CA THR A 23 0.81 -7.65 -20.81
C THR A 23 1.30 -8.68 -21.84
N ASN A 24 0.68 -8.73 -23.01
CA ASN A 24 1.11 -9.58 -24.13
C ASN A 24 2.50 -9.17 -24.67
N GLU A 25 2.83 -7.88 -24.64
CA GLU A 25 4.17 -7.40 -24.99
C GLU A 25 5.23 -7.91 -24.00
N ASP A 26 4.91 -7.92 -22.69
CA ASP A 26 5.82 -8.45 -21.67
C ASP A 26 6.08 -9.96 -21.87
N GLU A 27 5.05 -10.75 -22.17
CA GLU A 27 5.18 -12.19 -22.46
C GLU A 27 6.04 -12.45 -23.70
N LEU A 28 5.81 -11.69 -24.78
CA LEU A 28 6.59 -11.79 -26.00
C LEU A 28 8.05 -11.38 -25.77
N LEU A 29 8.29 -10.37 -24.94
CA LEU A 29 9.64 -9.92 -24.58
C LEU A 29 10.42 -11.03 -23.87
N VAL A 30 9.78 -11.69 -22.89
CA VAL A 30 10.39 -12.83 -22.18
C VAL A 30 10.73 -13.95 -23.17
N LYS A 31 9.83 -14.25 -24.10
CA LYS A 31 10.09 -15.26 -25.15
C LYS A 31 11.31 -14.89 -26.00
N TYR A 32 11.40 -13.66 -26.50
CA TYR A 32 12.52 -13.25 -27.34
C TYR A 32 13.86 -13.21 -26.62
N VAL A 33 13.86 -12.85 -25.33
CA VAL A 33 15.06 -12.90 -24.49
C VAL A 33 15.51 -14.35 -24.29
N ASN A 34 14.57 -15.28 -24.04
CA ASN A 34 14.87 -16.70 -23.91
C ASN A 34 15.33 -17.33 -25.25
N ASP A 35 14.80 -16.85 -26.37
CA ASP A 35 15.23 -17.22 -27.72
C ASP A 35 16.60 -16.60 -28.11
N ASN A 36 17.30 -15.96 -27.17
CA ASN A 36 18.63 -15.37 -27.35
C ASN A 36 18.73 -14.25 -28.40
N LYS A 37 17.61 -13.63 -28.79
CA LYS A 37 17.60 -12.50 -29.74
C LYS A 37 18.38 -11.31 -29.20
N ASN A 38 19.01 -10.55 -30.10
CA ASN A 38 19.74 -9.35 -29.70
C ASN A 38 18.78 -8.22 -29.30
N HIS A 39 19.20 -7.35 -28.38
CA HIS A 39 18.43 -6.19 -27.93
C HIS A 39 18.01 -5.27 -29.09
N GLU A 40 18.82 -5.18 -30.15
CA GLU A 40 18.53 -4.39 -31.34
C GLU A 40 17.43 -5.01 -32.20
N GLU A 41 17.40 -6.33 -32.33
CA GLU A 41 16.37 -7.05 -33.07
C GLU A 41 15.04 -6.96 -32.34
N ILE A 42 15.07 -7.15 -31.02
CA ILE A 42 13.89 -6.98 -30.15
C ILE A 42 13.37 -5.53 -30.27
N ALA A 43 14.26 -4.53 -30.31
CA ALA A 43 13.85 -3.14 -30.47
C ALA A 43 13.08 -2.89 -31.77
N LYS A 44 13.53 -3.47 -32.90
CA LYS A 44 12.86 -3.37 -34.20
C LYS A 44 11.48 -4.03 -34.18
N GLU A 45 11.38 -5.24 -33.64
CA GLU A 45 10.11 -5.98 -33.55
C GLU A 45 9.05 -5.23 -32.73
N PHE A 46 9.44 -4.69 -31.57
CA PHE A 46 8.55 -3.90 -30.71
C PHE A 46 8.34 -2.47 -31.22
N LYS A 47 9.10 -2.05 -32.25
CA LYS A 47 9.17 -0.67 -32.76
C LYS A 47 9.44 0.35 -31.65
N ARG A 48 10.38 0.02 -30.77
CA ARG A 48 10.80 0.82 -29.59
C ARG A 48 12.30 1.04 -29.63
N THR A 49 12.78 1.97 -28.81
CA THR A 49 14.24 2.21 -28.71
C THR A 49 14.92 1.06 -27.98
N VAL A 50 16.19 0.79 -28.31
CA VAL A 50 17.03 -0.19 -27.60
C VAL A 50 17.10 0.11 -26.10
N GLY A 51 17.18 1.40 -25.74
CA GLY A 51 17.12 1.84 -24.35
C GLY A 51 15.82 1.45 -23.65
N SER A 52 14.67 1.57 -24.32
CA SER A 52 13.38 1.13 -23.79
C SER A 52 13.32 -0.38 -23.60
N ILE A 53 13.88 -1.17 -24.52
CA ILE A 53 13.96 -2.63 -24.39
C ILE A 53 14.82 -3.02 -23.19
N ARG A 54 16.04 -2.46 -23.10
CA ARG A 54 16.94 -2.69 -21.97
C ARG A 54 16.28 -2.34 -20.64
N ALA A 55 15.67 -1.16 -20.54
CA ALA A 55 14.94 -0.76 -19.33
C ALA A 55 13.86 -1.78 -18.95
N ARG A 56 13.09 -2.28 -19.92
CA ARG A 56 12.02 -3.25 -19.67
C ARG A 56 12.56 -4.61 -19.24
N ILE A 57 13.63 -5.11 -19.87
CA ILE A 57 14.30 -6.36 -19.49
C ILE A 57 14.82 -6.27 -18.05
N MET A 58 15.45 -5.15 -17.68
CA MET A 58 15.88 -4.93 -16.29
C MET A 58 14.72 -5.04 -15.31
N ASP A 59 13.61 -4.35 -15.57
CA ASP A 59 12.48 -4.29 -14.64
C ASP A 59 11.69 -5.61 -14.54
N LYS A 60 11.47 -6.28 -15.67
CA LYS A 60 10.54 -7.40 -15.78
C LYS A 60 11.20 -8.78 -15.70
N ILE A 61 12.48 -8.86 -16.01
CA ILE A 61 13.17 -10.15 -16.16
C ILE A 61 14.32 -10.24 -15.15
N ILE A 62 15.23 -9.27 -15.15
CA ILE A 62 16.44 -9.32 -14.31
C ILE A 62 16.10 -9.04 -12.84
N PHE A 63 15.37 -7.97 -12.56
CA PHE A 63 15.08 -7.54 -11.18
C PHE A 63 14.35 -8.62 -10.35
N PRO A 64 13.36 -9.37 -10.87
CA PRO A 64 12.76 -10.50 -10.14
C PRO A 64 13.74 -11.63 -9.78
N GLU A 65 14.80 -11.82 -10.57
CA GLU A 65 15.83 -12.84 -10.34
C GLU A 65 17.00 -12.33 -9.47
N TYR A 66 17.15 -11.00 -9.35
CA TYR A 66 18.28 -10.35 -8.68
C TYR A 66 18.53 -10.80 -7.24
N ASN A 67 17.47 -11.10 -6.46
CA ASN A 67 17.63 -11.57 -5.08
C ASN A 67 18.06 -13.03 -4.96
N LYS A 68 18.10 -13.78 -6.07
CA LYS A 68 18.36 -15.23 -6.08
C LYS A 68 19.69 -15.61 -6.71
N VAL A 69 20.24 -14.74 -7.56
CA VAL A 69 21.33 -15.04 -8.49
C VAL A 69 22.38 -13.93 -8.43
N ASN A 70 23.66 -14.27 -8.64
CA ASN A 70 24.72 -13.28 -8.67
C ASN A 70 24.54 -12.31 -9.86
N ILE A 71 24.84 -11.02 -9.67
CA ILE A 71 24.75 -10.01 -10.73
C ILE A 71 25.58 -10.36 -11.97
N LYS A 72 26.73 -11.04 -11.80
CA LYS A 72 27.57 -11.48 -12.91
C LYS A 72 26.90 -12.57 -13.75
N GLU A 73 26.26 -13.54 -13.10
CA GLU A 73 25.52 -14.62 -13.76
C GLU A 73 24.31 -14.06 -14.51
N LEU A 74 23.61 -13.07 -13.93
CA LEU A 74 22.51 -12.38 -14.60
C LEU A 74 22.99 -11.58 -15.80
N ALA A 75 24.12 -10.88 -15.68
CA ALA A 75 24.71 -10.13 -16.79
C ALA A 75 25.10 -11.07 -17.94
N GLU A 76 25.69 -12.23 -17.64
CA GLU A 76 26.03 -13.24 -18.65
C GLU A 76 24.76 -13.83 -19.31
N LYS A 77 23.80 -14.29 -18.50
CA LYS A 77 22.54 -14.88 -18.96
C LYS A 77 21.76 -13.96 -19.90
N TYR A 78 21.74 -12.66 -19.62
CA TYR A 78 20.97 -11.67 -20.38
C TYR A 78 21.85 -10.78 -21.28
N LYS A 79 23.09 -11.19 -21.58
CA LYS A 79 24.02 -10.51 -22.50
C LYS A 79 24.19 -9.01 -22.19
N TRP A 80 24.42 -8.72 -20.91
CA TRP A 80 24.61 -7.37 -20.40
C TRP A 80 26.08 -7.02 -20.28
N ASN A 81 26.56 -6.15 -21.16
CA ASN A 81 28.00 -5.80 -21.22
C ASN A 81 28.45 -4.93 -20.04
N ASP A 82 27.57 -4.06 -19.55
CA ASP A 82 27.89 -3.10 -18.48
C ASP A 82 27.34 -3.58 -17.13
N ILE A 83 28.16 -4.41 -16.45
CA ILE A 83 27.81 -5.03 -15.16
C ILE A 83 27.68 -3.97 -14.07
N GLU A 84 28.55 -2.95 -14.07
CA GLU A 84 28.55 -1.89 -13.05
C GLU A 84 27.26 -1.06 -13.13
N TYR A 85 26.85 -0.68 -14.36
CA TYR A 85 25.59 0.00 -14.58
C TYR A 85 24.40 -0.86 -14.16
N LEU A 86 24.41 -2.15 -14.49
CA LEU A 86 23.35 -3.08 -14.10
C LEU A 86 23.24 -3.18 -12.57
N GLU A 87 24.36 -3.37 -11.87
CA GLU A 87 24.39 -3.45 -10.41
C GLU A 87 23.87 -2.17 -9.76
N LYS A 88 24.31 -1.00 -10.24
CA LYS A 88 23.82 0.30 -9.77
C LYS A 88 22.31 0.42 -9.97
N CYS A 89 21.81 0.02 -11.13
CA CYS A 89 20.39 0.02 -11.46
C CYS A 89 19.56 -0.89 -10.55
N MET A 90 20.08 -2.07 -10.20
CA MET A 90 19.40 -3.01 -9.30
C MET A 90 19.39 -2.51 -7.85
N LYS A 91 20.50 -1.93 -7.36
CA LYS A 91 20.57 -1.32 -6.02
C LYS A 91 19.54 -0.20 -5.84
N ILE A 92 19.42 0.70 -6.81
CA ILE A 92 18.43 1.80 -6.78
C ILE A 92 16.98 1.25 -6.74
N ARG A 93 16.69 0.20 -7.51
CA ARG A 93 15.36 -0.42 -7.51
C ARG A 93 15.04 -1.11 -6.20
N MET A 94 16.02 -1.79 -5.60
CA MET A 94 15.88 -2.44 -4.30
C MET A 94 15.63 -1.42 -3.20
N SER A 95 16.40 -0.34 -3.13
CA SER A 95 16.20 0.71 -2.12
C SER A 95 14.81 1.35 -2.26
N ALA A 96 14.37 1.67 -3.47
CA ALA A 96 13.04 2.22 -3.72
C ALA A 96 11.92 1.23 -3.35
N LEU A 97 12.12 -0.07 -3.54
CA LEU A 97 11.17 -1.10 -3.11
C LEU A 97 11.09 -1.18 -1.58
N GLU A 98 12.25 -1.17 -0.90
CA GLU A 98 12.33 -1.19 0.56
C GLU A 98 11.65 0.02 1.20
N GLU A 99 11.85 1.21 0.64
CA GLU A 99 11.17 2.45 1.07
C GLU A 99 9.66 2.32 0.93
N ARG A 100 9.15 1.88 -0.23
CA ARG A 100 7.71 1.66 -0.45
C ARG A 100 7.12 0.66 0.53
N VAL A 101 7.86 -0.40 0.88
CA VAL A 101 7.42 -1.40 1.87
C VAL A 101 7.36 -0.78 3.26
N LYS A 102 8.37 0.02 3.65
CA LYS A 102 8.39 0.74 4.94
C LYS A 102 7.21 1.72 5.05
N GLU A 103 6.97 2.52 4.02
CA GLU A 103 5.85 3.48 3.96
C GLU A 103 4.50 2.77 4.11
N LYS A 104 4.28 1.66 3.39
CA LYS A 104 3.05 0.85 3.52
C LYS A 104 2.87 0.32 4.94
N LYS A 105 3.94 -0.17 5.57
CA LYS A 105 3.91 -0.67 6.96
C LYS A 105 3.56 0.43 7.95
N GLN A 106 4.18 1.61 7.83
CA GLN A 106 3.88 2.78 8.66
C GLN A 106 2.42 3.23 8.49
N LYS A 107 1.93 3.32 7.25
CA LYS A 107 0.54 3.69 6.96
C LYS A 107 -0.45 2.71 7.58
N ASN A 108 -0.16 1.40 7.50
CA ASN A 108 -1.00 0.37 8.11
C ASN A 108 -1.02 0.47 9.65
N GLN A 109 0.14 0.73 10.27
CA GLN A 109 0.23 0.95 11.72
C GLN A 109 -0.58 2.18 12.16
N MET A 110 -0.43 3.30 11.46
CA MET A 110 -1.16 4.53 11.73
C MET A 110 -2.68 4.32 11.62
N ASN A 111 -3.15 3.62 10.57
CA ASN A 111 -4.56 3.30 10.41
C ASN A 111 -5.09 2.42 11.56
N LYS A 112 -4.28 1.47 12.05
CA LYS A 112 -4.65 0.62 13.19
C LYS A 112 -4.79 1.44 14.48
N MET A 113 -3.85 2.34 14.75
CA MET A 113 -3.91 3.25 15.91
C MET A 113 -5.14 4.15 15.85
N LEU A 114 -5.44 4.74 14.68
CA LEU A 114 -6.61 5.60 14.49
C LEU A 114 -7.93 4.84 14.71
N SER A 115 -7.98 3.56 14.31
CA SER A 115 -9.13 2.70 14.56
C SER A 115 -9.33 2.42 16.05
N GLN A 116 -8.23 2.15 16.76
CA GLN A 116 -8.25 1.90 18.20
C GLN A 116 -8.69 3.15 18.98
N GLU A 117 -8.16 4.33 18.64
CA GLU A 117 -8.56 5.60 19.26
C GLU A 117 -10.06 5.88 19.07
N LYS A 118 -10.61 5.58 17.88
CA LYS A 118 -12.06 5.71 17.63
C LYS A 118 -12.89 4.76 18.50
N LEU A 119 -12.39 3.55 18.76
CA LEU A 119 -13.07 2.58 19.61
C LEU A 119 -13.04 3.02 21.07
N GLU A 120 -11.91 3.49 21.56
CA GLU A 120 -11.72 4.03 22.91
C GLU A 120 -12.67 5.21 23.16
N LYS A 121 -12.75 6.17 22.23
CA LYS A 121 -13.71 7.29 22.30
C LYS A 121 -15.17 6.81 22.33
N LYS A 122 -15.52 5.73 21.59
CA LYS A 122 -16.87 5.15 21.64
C LYS A 122 -17.16 4.51 23.00
N ILE A 123 -16.20 3.79 23.57
CA ILE A 123 -16.32 3.17 24.89
C ILE A 123 -16.48 4.25 25.97
N GLU A 124 -15.67 5.30 25.90
CA GLU A 124 -15.74 6.41 26.84
C GLU A 124 -17.08 7.13 26.81
N LYS A 125 -17.60 7.44 25.60
CA LYS A 125 -18.96 7.99 25.44
C LYS A 125 -20.04 7.09 26.05
N LYS A 126 -19.92 5.76 25.90
CA LYS A 126 -20.85 4.80 26.52
C LYS A 126 -20.75 4.85 28.05
N LYS A 127 -19.53 4.87 28.60
CA LYS A 127 -19.31 4.98 30.07
C LYS A 127 -19.94 6.23 30.65
N ILE A 128 -19.76 7.39 30.00
CA ILE A 128 -20.38 8.66 30.42
C ILE A 128 -21.90 8.54 30.42
N LYS A 129 -22.49 7.94 29.39
CA LYS A 129 -23.94 7.73 29.29
C LYS A 129 -24.46 6.81 30.41
N THR A 130 -23.77 5.71 30.70
CA THR A 130 -24.15 4.79 31.79
C THR A 130 -24.02 5.46 33.16
N ALA A 131 -22.96 6.21 33.41
CA ALA A 131 -22.78 6.96 34.66
C ALA A 131 -23.87 8.02 34.86
N GLY A 132 -24.30 8.68 33.78
CA GLY A 132 -25.46 9.57 33.82
C GLY A 132 -26.74 8.83 34.23
N GLY A 133 -27.01 7.66 33.64
CA GLY A 133 -28.14 6.80 34.01
C GLY A 133 -28.11 6.33 35.47
N GLN A 134 -26.94 5.93 35.97
CA GLN A 134 -26.76 5.52 37.37
C GLN A 134 -27.16 6.63 38.35
N LYS A 135 -26.75 7.88 38.08
CA LYS A 135 -27.14 9.02 38.93
C LYS A 135 -28.66 9.22 39.03
N TYR A 136 -29.41 8.94 37.97
CA TYR A 136 -30.87 9.01 38.02
C TYR A 136 -31.47 7.86 38.83
N TYR A 137 -30.90 6.66 38.73
CA TYR A 137 -31.32 5.51 39.52
C TYR A 137 -31.13 5.76 41.03
N ASP A 138 -29.95 6.24 41.43
CA ASP A 138 -29.63 6.55 42.83
C ASP A 138 -30.57 7.63 43.42
N LEU A 139 -31.00 8.59 42.59
CA LEU A 139 -31.98 9.61 42.99
C LEU A 139 -33.38 9.03 43.21
N LEU A 140 -33.84 8.14 42.32
CA LEU A 140 -35.13 7.47 42.45
C LEU A 140 -35.17 6.59 43.71
N GLU A 141 -34.10 5.85 43.98
CA GLU A 141 -33.97 5.03 45.18
C GLU A 141 -34.09 5.87 46.46
N ASN A 142 -33.39 7.02 46.53
CA ASN A 142 -33.53 7.96 47.63
C ASN A 142 -34.95 8.53 47.79
N ILE A 143 -35.66 8.78 46.68
CA ILE A 143 -37.05 9.26 46.72
C ILE A 143 -37.96 8.18 47.31
N VAL A 144 -37.84 6.93 46.85
CA VAL A 144 -38.62 5.80 47.36
C VAL A 144 -38.40 5.63 48.87
N GLU A 145 -37.15 5.61 49.33
CA GLU A 145 -36.86 5.53 50.78
C GLU A 145 -37.44 6.70 51.58
N ARG A 146 -37.51 7.91 50.99
CA ARG A 146 -38.14 9.06 51.66
C ARG A 146 -39.65 8.90 51.74
N LEU A 147 -40.29 8.39 50.68
CA LEU A 147 -41.73 8.13 50.68
C LEU A 147 -42.08 7.07 51.71
N GLU A 148 -41.35 5.94 51.76
CA GLU A 148 -41.56 4.90 52.77
C GLU A 148 -41.43 5.42 54.21
N ARG A 149 -40.47 6.34 54.45
CA ARG A 149 -40.32 7.00 55.76
C ARG A 149 -41.49 7.93 56.09
N ILE A 150 -42.08 8.58 55.09
CA ILE A 150 -43.23 9.45 55.26
C ILE A 150 -44.48 8.60 55.52
N GLU A 151 -44.70 7.54 54.74
CA GLU A 151 -45.82 6.60 54.93
C GLU A 151 -45.82 6.01 56.34
N LYS A 152 -44.68 5.50 56.82
CA LYS A 152 -44.55 5.00 58.21
C LYS A 152 -44.87 6.05 59.27
N LYS A 153 -44.63 7.34 59.01
CA LYS A 153 -44.97 8.41 59.95
C LYS A 153 -46.46 8.75 59.90
N ILE A 154 -47.09 8.65 58.74
CA ILE A 154 -48.53 8.87 58.57
C ILE A 154 -49.31 7.70 59.20
N ASP A 155 -48.88 6.46 59.01
CA ASP A 155 -49.51 5.27 59.61
C ASP A 155 -49.46 5.25 61.14
N GLY A 156 -48.50 5.99 61.74
CA GLY A 156 -48.39 6.17 63.18
C GLY A 156 -49.12 7.40 63.73
N TYR A 157 -49.86 8.14 62.90
CA TYR A 157 -50.55 9.38 63.27
C TYR A 157 -52.07 9.13 63.33
N ASP A 158 -52.61 9.00 64.54
CA ASP A 158 -54.07 8.95 64.74
C ASP A 158 -54.66 10.34 64.50
N PHE A 159 -55.46 10.48 63.44
CA PHE A 159 -56.25 11.68 63.19
C PHE A 159 -57.46 11.68 64.14
N THR A 160 -57.29 12.22 65.35
CA THR A 160 -58.42 12.61 66.19
C THR A 160 -58.93 13.97 65.71
N GLU A 161 -60.17 14.00 65.20
CA GLU A 161 -60.92 15.22 64.83
C GLU A 161 -61.10 16.21 65.97
#